data_AF-A0A1P8UBH0-F1
#
_entry.id   AF-A0A1P8UBH0-F1
#
_cell.length_a   1.000
_cell.length_b   1.000
_cell.length_c   1.000
_cell.angle_alpha   90.00
_cell.angle_beta   90.00
_cell.angle_gamma   90.00
#
_symmetry.space_group_name_H-M   'P 1'
#
loop_
_entity.id
_entity.type
_entity.pdbx_description
1 polymer ?
#
loop_
_entity_poly.entity_id
_entity_poly.type
_entity_poly.pdbx_seq_one_letter_code
_entity_poly.pdbx_strand_id
1 'polypeptide(L)'
;MDASRSESGQLHAGGDPVLVVARQWERGWELFLDRRVVTQVASLGSAEQQIRDYLDTVDPEADHAHWEITVAVESHPKGGVDDRA
;
A
#
# COMPACT_ATOMS: atom_id res chain seq x y z
N MET A 1 -28.94 -34.39 -4.98
CA MET A 1 -27.80 -34.33 -4.06
C MET A 1 -27.41 -32.87 -3.94
N ASP A 2 -27.65 -32.33 -2.76
CA ASP A 2 -27.50 -30.93 -2.38
C ASP A 2 -26.02 -30.61 -2.20
N ALA A 3 -25.58 -29.48 -2.74
CA ALA A 3 -24.30 -28.86 -2.39
C ALA A 3 -24.54 -27.38 -2.07
N SER A 4 -25.42 -27.14 -1.10
CA SER A 4 -25.41 -25.90 -0.33
C SER A 4 -24.15 -25.86 0.53
N ARG A 5 -23.55 -24.66 0.60
CA ARG A 5 -22.55 -24.19 1.57
C ARG A 5 -21.08 -24.44 1.25
N SER A 6 -20.43 -23.40 0.73
CA SER A 6 -19.16 -22.85 1.28
C SER A 6 -18.87 -21.48 0.65
N GLU A 7 -19.66 -20.47 1.02
CA GLU A 7 -19.14 -19.11 1.09
C GLU A 7 -18.19 -19.06 2.29
N SER A 8 -16.87 -19.06 2.07
CA SER A 8 -15.83 -18.58 3.01
C SER A 8 -14.46 -18.81 2.38
N GLY A 9 -14.19 -18.03 1.36
CA GLY A 9 -12.90 -17.98 0.69
C GLY A 9 -12.86 -16.67 -0.06
N GLN A 10 -12.87 -15.56 0.69
CA GLN A 10 -12.30 -14.31 0.20
C GLN A 10 -10.80 -14.56 0.01
N LEU A 11 -10.46 -15.38 -0.97
CA LEU A 11 -9.12 -15.55 -1.46
C LEU A 11 -9.00 -14.40 -2.43
N HIS A 12 -8.14 -13.43 -2.13
CA HIS A 12 -7.63 -12.54 -3.17
C HIS A 12 -7.01 -13.46 -4.22
N ALA A 13 -7.81 -13.83 -5.23
CA ALA A 13 -7.41 -14.72 -6.29
C ALA A 13 -6.49 -13.92 -7.22
N GLY A 14 -5.23 -13.79 -6.83
CA GLY A 14 -4.09 -13.40 -7.66
C GLY A 14 -4.32 -12.28 -8.68
N GLY A 15 -4.89 -11.14 -8.29
CA GLY A 15 -5.12 -10.06 -9.24
C GLY A 15 -5.48 -8.68 -8.70
N ASP A 16 -5.77 -8.52 -7.41
CA ASP A 16 -6.02 -7.18 -6.86
C ASP A 16 -4.69 -6.51 -6.50
N PRO A 17 -4.39 -5.33 -7.05
CA PRO A 17 -3.17 -4.62 -6.70
C PRO A 17 -3.21 -4.21 -5.22
N VAL A 18 -2.08 -4.41 -4.54
CA VAL A 18 -1.89 -3.89 -3.20
C VAL A 18 -1.78 -2.38 -3.28
N LEU A 19 -2.87 -1.70 -2.93
CA LEU A 19 -2.91 -0.24 -2.91
C LEU A 19 -2.22 0.28 -1.65
N VAL A 20 -1.11 1.00 -1.87
CA VAL A 20 -0.36 1.68 -0.83
C VAL A 20 -0.56 3.18 -1.03
N VAL A 21 -1.05 3.87 -0.01
CA VAL A 21 -1.22 5.31 -0.06
C VAL A 21 0.03 5.96 0.54
N ALA A 22 0.78 6.69 -0.27
CA ALA A 22 1.96 7.42 0.16
C ALA A 22 1.61 8.87 0.49
N ARG A 23 1.70 9.24 1.76
CA ARG A 23 1.44 10.61 2.24
C ARG A 23 2.74 11.36 2.48
N GLN A 24 2.86 12.55 1.91
CA GLN A 24 4.06 13.37 2.13
C GLN A 24 4.06 14.00 3.52
N TRP A 25 5.19 13.93 4.21
CA TRP A 25 5.44 14.61 5.48
C TRP A 25 6.77 15.37 5.45
N GLU A 26 7.14 16.02 6.55
CA GLU A 26 8.29 16.97 6.61
C GLU A 26 9.63 16.38 6.15
N ARG A 27 9.82 15.06 6.21
CA ARG A 27 11.10 14.40 5.90
C ARG A 27 11.01 13.22 4.94
N GLY A 28 9.88 13.01 4.28
CA GLY A 28 9.71 11.90 3.34
C GLY A 28 8.25 11.55 3.09
N TRP A 29 7.97 10.24 3.08
CA TRP A 29 6.68 9.65 2.77
C TRP A 29 6.30 8.62 3.83
N GLU A 30 5.09 8.72 4.34
CA GLU A 30 4.46 7.68 5.15
C GLU A 30 3.64 6.77 4.23
N LEU A 31 3.83 5.46 4.36
CA LEU A 31 3.13 4.47 3.54
C LEU A 31 2.00 3.86 4.35
N PHE A 32 0.79 4.01 3.83
CA PHE A 32 -0.43 3.49 4.40
C PHE A 32 -0.88 2.27 3.62
N LEU A 33 -1.05 1.16 4.33
CA LEU A 33 -1.64 -0.08 3.83
C LEU A 33 -2.88 -0.38 4.67
N ASP A 34 -4.02 -0.65 4.03
CA ASP A 34 -5.31 -0.88 4.71
C ASP A 34 -5.66 0.20 5.76
N ARG A 35 -5.43 1.48 5.41
CA ARG A 35 -5.63 2.65 6.30
C ARG A 35 -4.75 2.68 7.57
N ARG A 36 -3.72 1.84 7.65
CA ARG A 36 -2.73 1.83 8.72
C ARG A 36 -1.36 2.26 8.20
N VAL A 37 -0.64 3.09 8.95
CA VAL A 37 0.77 3.33 8.67
C VAL A 37 1.54 2.05 8.92
N VAL A 38 2.15 1.51 7.88
CA VAL A 38 2.96 0.28 7.98
C VAL A 38 4.45 0.59 7.99
N THR A 39 4.88 1.62 7.24
CA THR A 39 6.28 2.01 7.15
C THR A 39 6.43 3.43 6.60
N GLN A 40 7.66 3.94 6.56
CA GLN A 40 8.00 5.26 6.04
C GLN A 40 9.28 5.20 5.21
N VAL A 41 9.34 5.98 4.13
CA VAL A 41 10.49 6.02 3.21
C VAL A 41 10.88 7.46 2.91
N ALA A 42 12.17 7.68 2.61
CA ALA A 42 12.65 9.00 2.18
C ALA A 42 12.22 9.32 0.74
N SER A 43 12.09 8.31 -0.12
CA SER A 43 11.73 8.45 -1.54
C SER A 43 10.76 7.33 -1.98
N LEU A 44 9.84 7.67 -2.89
CA LEU A 44 8.84 6.73 -3.41
C LEU A 44 9.47 5.58 -4.22
N GLY A 45 10.67 5.76 -4.79
CA GLY A 45 11.38 4.69 -5.49
C GLY A 45 11.75 3.50 -4.59
N SER A 46 11.82 3.72 -3.28
CA SER A 46 12.03 2.65 -2.30
C SER A 46 10.71 2.14 -1.67
N ALA A 47 9.58 2.81 -1.93
CA ALA A 47 8.31 2.49 -1.28
C ALA A 47 7.83 1.08 -1.60
N GLU A 48 7.88 0.70 -2.89
CA GLU A 48 7.41 -0.60 -3.36
C GLU A 48 8.20 -1.75 -2.73
N GLN A 49 9.54 -1.64 -2.73
CA GLN A 49 10.41 -2.63 -2.13
C GLN A 49 10.24 -2.71 -0.60
N GLN A 50 10.03 -1.56 0.06
CA GLN A 50 9.81 -1.51 1.49
C GLN A 50 8.49 -2.17 1.91
N ILE A 51 7.44 -2.04 1.09
CA ILE A 51 6.16 -2.71 1.34
C ILE A 51 6.29 -4.22 1.13
N ARG A 52 7.00 -4.65 0.08
CA ARG A 52 7.27 -6.08 -0.13
C ARG A 52 8.03 -6.70 1.05
N ASP A 53 9.07 -6.02 1.53
CA ASP A 53 9.86 -6.45 2.69
C ASP A 53 9.02 -6.52 3.98
N TYR A 54 8.12 -5.55 4.16
CA TYR A 54 7.15 -5.57 5.27
C TYR A 54 6.19 -6.76 5.18
N LEU A 55 5.64 -7.04 3.99
CA LEU A 55 4.73 -8.17 3.77
C LEU A 55 5.42 -9.52 4.00
N ASP A 56 6.65 -9.68 3.50
CA ASP A 56 7.48 -10.87 3.74
C ASP A 56 7.77 -11.09 5.23
N THR A 57 7.92 -10.00 5.99
CA THR A 57 8.11 -10.06 7.45
C THR A 57 6.82 -10.44 8.19
N VAL A 58 5.66 -9.96 7.74
CA VAL A 58 4.36 -10.18 8.40
C VAL A 58 3.77 -11.54 8.05
N ASP A 59 3.96 -11.99 6.80
CA ASP A 59 3.41 -13.23 6.27
C ASP A 59 4.45 -13.96 5.39
N PRO A 60 5.48 -14.58 5.98
CA PRO A 60 6.57 -15.23 5.23
C PRO A 60 6.12 -16.49 4.45
N GLU A 61 4.91 -16.97 4.68
CA GLU A 61 4.37 -18.16 4.00
C GLU A 61 3.77 -17.83 2.62
N ALA A 62 3.41 -16.56 2.37
CA ALA A 62 2.91 -16.12 1.08
C ALA A 62 4.03 -15.57 0.17
N ASP A 63 3.97 -15.94 -1.11
CA ASP A 63 4.88 -15.40 -2.12
C ASP A 63 4.41 -14.00 -2.55
N HIS A 64 5.06 -12.98 -1.98
CA HIS A 64 4.82 -11.56 -2.26
C HIS A 64 5.66 -11.03 -3.44
N ALA A 65 6.53 -11.86 -4.04
CA ALA A 65 7.41 -11.43 -5.12
C ALA A 65 6.61 -11.08 -6.39
N HIS A 66 5.51 -11.79 -6.61
CA HIS A 66 4.62 -11.61 -7.77
C HIS A 66 3.46 -10.65 -7.54
N TRP A 67 3.32 -10.07 -6.35
CA TRP A 67 2.21 -9.16 -6.06
C TRP A 67 2.41 -7.81 -6.75
N GLU A 68 1.36 -7.32 -7.40
CA GLU A 68 1.33 -5.98 -7.97
C GLU A 68 1.14 -4.97 -6.84
N ILE A 69 2.15 -4.13 -6.58
CA ILE A 69 2.08 -3.09 -5.56
C ILE A 69 1.88 -1.75 -6.27
N THR A 70 0.75 -1.10 -6.01
CA THR A 70 0.44 0.23 -6.55
C THR A 70 0.61 1.27 -5.47
N VAL A 71 1.62 2.15 -5.61
CA VAL A 71 1.83 3.27 -4.69
C VAL A 71 1.11 4.50 -5.21
N ALA A 72 -0.05 4.81 -4.63
CA ALA A 72 -0.80 6.03 -4.90
C ALA A 72 -0.31 7.15 -4.00
N VAL A 73 0.21 8.22 -4.59
CA VAL A 73 0.54 9.44 -3.83
C VAL A 73 -0.76 10.09 -3.38
N GLU A 74 -0.91 10.25 -2.07
CA GLU A 74 -1.98 11.07 -1.52
C GLU A 74 -1.69 12.52 -1.88
N SER A 75 -2.33 12.98 -2.94
CA SER A 75 -2.34 14.37 -3.38
C SER A 75 -2.99 15.23 -2.31
N HIS A 76 -2.25 15.61 -1.27
CA HIS A 76 -2.56 16.84 -0.55
C HIS A 76 -2.29 17.98 -1.54
N PRO A 77 -3.25 18.88 -1.81
CA PRO A 77 -3.02 20.02 -2.70
C PRO A 77 -1.91 20.89 -2.10
N LYS A 78 -0.67 20.72 -2.57
CA LYS A 78 0.44 21.59 -2.21
C LYS A 78 0.43 22.82 -3.11
N GLY A 79 -0.25 23.86 -2.61
CA GLY A 79 0.14 25.26 -2.80
C GLY A 79 -0.52 26.02 -3.95
N GLY A 80 -1.11 27.18 -3.61
CA GLY A 80 -1.49 28.19 -4.59
C GLY A 80 -2.38 29.34 -4.10
N VAL A 81 -2.10 29.96 -2.94
CA VAL A 81 -2.36 31.40 -2.79
C VAL A 81 -1.11 32.05 -2.22
N ASP A 82 -0.48 32.82 -3.09
CA ASP A 82 0.55 33.81 -2.82
C ASP A 82 -0.10 34.95 -2.01
N ASP A 83 0.41 35.26 -0.82
CA ASP A 83 0.08 36.49 -0.10
C ASP A 83 1.36 37.06 0.52
N ARG A 84 2.13 37.76 -0.33
CA ARG A 84 2.97 38.89 0.06
C ARG A 84 2.96 39.93 -1.06
N ALA A 85 2.02 40.86 -0.97
CA ALA A 85 2.06 42.16 -1.65
C ALA A 85 2.09 43.28 -0.60
#